data_AF-A0A2W6DHK8-F1
#
_entry.id   AF-A0A2W6DHK8-F1
#
_cell.length_a   1.000
_cell.length_b   1.000
_cell.length_c   1.000
_cell.angle_alpha   90.00
_cell.angle_beta   90.00
_cell.angle_gamma   90.00
#
_symmetry.space_group_name_H-M   'P 1'
#
loop_
_entity.id
_entity.type
_entity.pdbx_description
1 polymer ?
#
loop_
_entity_poly.entity_id
_entity_poly.type
_entity_poly.pdbx_seq_one_letter_code
_entity_poly.pdbx_strand_id
1 'polypeptide(L)' 'MTKNEPMTPEQEHDYYAEEENQQPQGPPRRRQSRLTEIVPVRFPPELLDEIRQRAEADDRSLSSWIRRAAEHELTNTA' A
#
# COMPACT_ATOMS: atom_id res chain seq x y z
N MET A 1 27.28 -0.31 -23.48
CA MET A 1 26.60 0.74 -22.71
C MET A 1 26.04 0.12 -21.43
N THR A 2 26.37 0.69 -20.27
CA THR A 2 25.95 0.19 -18.96
C THR A 2 24.50 0.59 -18.69
N LYS A 3 23.64 -0.38 -18.31
CA LYS A 3 22.17 -0.31 -18.17
C LYS A 3 21.59 0.72 -17.17
N ASN A 4 22.37 1.70 -16.68
CA ASN A 4 21.97 2.59 -15.58
C ASN A 4 22.20 4.09 -15.89
N GLU A 5 22.30 4.49 -17.15
CA GLU A 5 22.35 5.90 -17.51
C GLU A 5 20.92 6.47 -17.51
N PRO A 6 20.64 7.59 -16.81
CA PRO A 6 19.31 8.17 -16.79
C PRO A 6 18.94 8.69 -18.19
N MET A 7 17.85 8.19 -18.74
CA MET A 7 17.30 8.59 -20.04
C MET A 7 16.21 9.66 -19.86
N THR A 8 16.03 10.53 -20.85
CA THR A 8 14.83 11.39 -20.90
C THR A 8 13.60 10.56 -21.28
N PRO A 9 12.37 11.03 -21.00
CA PRO A 9 11.15 10.31 -21.38
C PRO A 9 11.07 9.95 -22.87
N GLU A 10 11.54 10.83 -23.76
CA GLU A 10 11.58 10.56 -25.21
C GLU A 10 12.58 9.46 -25.55
N GLN A 11 13.76 9.47 -24.92
CA GLN A 11 14.77 8.44 -25.11
C GLN A 11 14.31 7.07 -24.59
N GLU A 12 13.59 7.04 -23.47
CA GLU A 12 12.96 5.80 -22.97
C GLU A 12 11.90 5.26 -23.94
N HIS A 13 11.07 6.15 -24.50
CA HIS A 13 10.07 5.77 -25.50
C HIS A 13 10.72 5.14 -26.72
N ASP A 14 11.77 5.76 -27.27
CA ASP A 14 12.51 5.25 -28.42
C ASP A 14 13.23 3.93 -28.09
N TYR A 15 13.81 3.82 -26.89
CA TYR A 15 14.48 2.61 -26.43
C TYR A 15 13.54 1.39 -26.35
N TYR A 16 12.31 1.58 -25.84
CA TYR A 16 11.32 0.50 -25.75
C TYR A 16 10.51 0.28 -27.05
N ALA A 17 10.72 1.10 -28.09
CA ALA A 17 10.14 0.85 -29.42
C ALA A 17 10.73 -0.41 -30.07
N GLU A 18 11.96 -0.80 -29.69
CA GLU A 18 12.61 -2.02 -30.13
C GLU A 18 12.12 -3.23 -29.30
N GLU A 19 11.65 -4.30 -29.96
CA GLU A 19 11.08 -5.48 -29.29
C GLU A 19 12.06 -6.17 -28.34
N GLU A 20 13.37 -6.14 -28.64
CA GLU A 20 14.41 -6.74 -27.80
C GLU A 20 14.52 -6.10 -26.42
N ASN A 21 14.20 -4.80 -26.31
CA ASN A 21 14.27 -4.05 -25.07
C ASN A 21 13.00 -4.21 -24.21
N GLN A 22 11.95 -4.84 -24.75
CA GLN A 22 10.70 -5.10 -24.01
C GLN A 22 10.78 -6.34 -23.12
N GLN A 23 11.88 -7.10 -23.17
CA GLN A 23 12.05 -8.28 -22.32
C GLN A 23 12.32 -7.87 -20.86
N PRO A 24 11.48 -8.30 -19.90
CA PRO A 24 11.71 -8.03 -18.48
C PRO A 24 13.09 -8.51 -18.07
N GLN A 25 13.87 -7.61 -17.49
CA GLN A 25 15.23 -7.93 -17.05
C GLN A 25 15.18 -8.70 -15.73
N GLY A 26 15.81 -9.87 -15.71
CA GLY A 26 16.01 -10.68 -14.51
C GLY A 26 14.88 -11.68 -14.21
N PRO A 27 15.07 -12.54 -13.19
CA PRO A 27 14.09 -13.54 -12.83
C PRO A 27 12.80 -12.89 -12.28
N PRO A 28 11.64 -13.50 -12.50
CA PRO A 28 10.38 -13.00 -11.97
C PRO A 28 10.43 -12.93 -10.45
N ARG A 29 10.29 -11.72 -9.90
CA ARG A 29 10.14 -11.51 -8.45
C ARG A 29 8.68 -11.71 -8.06
N ARG A 30 8.40 -12.69 -7.21
CA ARG A 30 7.10 -12.77 -6.51
C ARG A 30 7.05 -11.67 -5.47
N ARG A 31 5.93 -10.93 -5.40
CA ARG A 31 5.67 -10.01 -4.29
C ARG A 31 5.72 -10.80 -2.98
N GLN A 32 6.34 -10.23 -1.95
CA GLN A 32 6.41 -10.85 -0.63
C GLN A 32 4.99 -11.12 -0.09
N SER A 33 4.86 -12.11 0.79
CA SER A 33 3.60 -12.47 1.45
C SER A 33 2.96 -11.24 2.10
N ARG A 34 1.62 -11.26 2.25
CA ARG A 34 0.87 -10.17 2.90
C ARG A 34 1.54 -9.85 4.24
N LEU A 35 1.93 -8.58 4.43
CA LEU A 35 2.68 -8.10 5.60
C LEU A 35 1.91 -8.27 6.94
N THR A 36 0.62 -8.65 6.89
CA THR A 36 -0.22 -8.81 8.08
C THR A 36 -1.36 -9.80 7.82
N GLU A 37 -1.71 -10.58 8.82
CA GLU A 37 -2.92 -11.41 8.84
C GLU A 37 -4.19 -10.53 8.86
N ILE A 38 -5.24 -10.93 8.13
CA ILE A 38 -6.52 -10.22 8.11
C ILE A 38 -7.44 -10.82 9.16
N VAL A 39 -7.73 -10.06 10.21
CA VAL A 39 -8.68 -10.47 11.27
C VAL A 39 -10.06 -9.88 10.97
N PRO A 40 -11.09 -10.70 10.66
CA PRO A 40 -12.43 -10.20 10.42
C PRO A 40 -13.11 -9.84 11.75
N VAL A 41 -13.47 -8.56 11.92
CA VAL A 41 -14.24 -8.06 13.08
C VAL A 41 -15.62 -7.63 12.60
N ARG A 42 -16.66 -8.07 13.30
CA ARG A 42 -18.05 -7.66 13.00
C ARG A 42 -18.43 -6.49 13.88
N PHE A 43 -18.86 -5.41 13.26
CA PHE A 43 -19.42 -4.24 13.93
C PHE A 43 -20.91 -4.14 13.60
N PRO A 44 -21.75 -3.68 14.54
CA PRO A 44 -23.05 -3.14 14.20
C PRO A 44 -22.91 -2.04 13.12
N PRO A 45 -23.85 -1.93 12.17
CA PRO A 45 -23.73 -1.01 11.04
C PRO A 45 -23.56 0.45 11.50
N GLU A 46 -24.37 0.89 12.46
CA GLU A 46 -24.30 2.25 13.01
C GLU A 46 -22.91 2.58 13.59
N LEU A 47 -22.32 1.63 14.31
CA LEU A 47 -20.99 1.79 14.88
C LEU A 47 -19.92 1.84 13.77
N LEU A 48 -20.05 0.99 12.74
CA LEU A 48 -19.10 1.00 11.63
C LEU A 48 -19.12 2.34 10.88
N ASP A 49 -20.30 2.93 10.71
CA ASP A 49 -20.44 4.23 10.05
C ASP A 49 -19.87 5.37 10.90
N GLU A 50 -20.07 5.33 12.21
CA GLU A 50 -19.46 6.30 13.13
C GLU A 50 -17.93 6.21 13.13
N ILE A 51 -17.38 4.99 13.10
CA ILE A 51 -15.93 4.77 13.00
C ILE A 51 -15.40 5.31 11.66
N ARG A 52 -16.11 5.10 10.55
CA ARG A 52 -15.73 5.63 9.24
C ARG A 52 -15.65 7.16 9.24
N GLN A 53 -16.68 7.83 9.79
CA GLN A 53 -16.71 9.29 9.89
C GLN A 53 -15.54 9.83 10.71
N ARG A 54 -15.19 9.18 11.83
CA ARG A 54 -14.03 9.57 12.64
C ARG A 54 -12.70 9.34 11.93
N ALA A 55 -12.56 8.23 11.22
CA ALA A 55 -11.36 7.94 10.45
C ALA A 55 -11.13 8.98 9.32
N GLU A 56 -12.22 9.37 8.64
CA GLU A 56 -12.20 10.41 7.62
C GLU A 56 -11.85 11.79 8.21
N ALA A 57 -12.45 12.15 9.34
CA ALA A 57 -12.14 13.41 10.03
C ALA A 57 -10.67 13.52 10.48
N ASP A 58 -10.00 12.38 10.71
CA ASP A 58 -8.59 12.29 11.10
C ASP A 58 -7.63 12.11 9.91
N ASP A 59 -8.11 12.20 8.65
CA ASP A 59 -7.36 11.92 7.41
C ASP A 59 -6.65 10.55 7.41
N ARG A 60 -7.34 9.54 7.96
CA ARG A 60 -6.78 8.19 8.15
C ARG A 60 -7.62 7.12 7.48
N SER A 61 -6.95 6.04 7.09
CA SER A 61 -7.68 4.81 6.75
C SER A 61 -8.33 4.21 7.99
N LEU A 62 -9.49 3.57 7.80
CA LEU A 62 -10.22 2.85 8.84
C LEU A 62 -9.33 1.91 9.66
N SER A 63 -8.46 1.14 8.98
CA SER A 63 -7.54 0.21 9.66
C SER A 63 -6.46 0.91 10.48
N SER A 64 -5.97 2.08 10.05
CA SER A 64 -4.99 2.86 10.80
C SER A 64 -5.64 3.50 12.02
N TRP A 65 -6.86 3.99 11.85
CA TRP A 65 -7.64 4.60 12.94
C TRP A 65 -7.95 3.59 14.04
N ILE A 66 -8.46 2.40 13.67
CA ILE A 66 -8.77 1.33 14.63
C ILE A 66 -7.52 0.85 15.39
N ARG A 67 -6.37 0.66 14.72
CA ARG A 67 -5.13 0.27 15.39
C ARG A 67 -4.71 1.29 16.44
N ARG A 68 -4.72 2.57 16.08
CA ARG A 68 -4.38 3.67 17.00
C ARG A 68 -5.34 3.74 18.18
N ALA A 69 -6.64 3.59 17.95
CA ALA A 69 -7.64 3.57 19.02
C ALA A 69 -7.38 2.41 19.99
N ALA A 70 -7.10 1.21 19.49
CA ALA A 70 -6.77 0.06 20.32
C ALA A 70 -5.47 0.27 21.13
N GLU A 71 -4.42 0.80 20.52
CA GLU A 71 -3.16 1.14 21.21
C GLU A 71 -3.38 2.17 22.33
N HIS A 72 -4.21 3.19 22.06
CA HIS A 72 -4.56 4.22 23.04
C HIS A 72 -5.32 3.64 24.24
N GLU A 73 -6.33 2.79 24.00
CA GLU A 73 -7.08 2.13 25.09
C GLU A 73 -6.17 1.22 25.94
N LEU A 74 -5.26 0.48 25.31
CA LEU A 74 -4.29 -0.36 26.04
C LEU A 74 -3.30 0.48 26.87
N THR A 75 -2.91 1.65 26.38
CA THR A 75 -1.99 2.55 27.09
C THR A 75 -2.67 3.24 28.27
N ASN A 76 -3.94 3.63 28.14
CA ASN A 76 -4.68 4.30 29.22
C ASN A 76 -5.17 3.36 30.32
N THR A 77 -5.22 2.06 30.03
CA THR A 77 -5.62 1.02 31.00
C THR A 77 -4.42 0.46 31.78
N ALA A 78 -3.18 0.79 31.38
CA ALA A 78 -1.94 0.38 32.02
C ALA A 78 -1.44 1.41 33.05
#